data_AF-A0A972U7G6-F1
#
_entry.id   AF-A0A972U7G6-F1
#
_cell.length_a   1.000
_cell.length_b   1.000
_cell.length_c   1.000
_cell.angle_alpha   90.00
_cell.angle_beta   90.00
_cell.angle_gamma   90.00
#
_symmetry.space_group_name_H-M   'P 1'
#
loop_
_entity.id
_entity.type
_entity.pdbx_description
1 polymer ?
#
loop_
_entity_poly.entity_id
_entity_poly.type
_entity_poly.pdbx_seq_one_letter_code
_entity_poly.pdbx_strand_id
1 'polypeptide(L)'
;MSSHTPLLRPLTDRARQAMQRDERPITHLPYRVGRERRVVLIAGEYQSAERRSSDESPTNDLYLLDMGEKLNVSREHFTIEQDKSGGYILIDRGSACGTIVDDEPVGGHDNGGEAPLRDGSTIRVGTSTSPYLFEFVIPEPS
;
A
#
# COMPACT_ATOMS: atom_id res chain seq x y z
N MET A 1 -14.79 12.46 -20.36
CA MET A 1 -14.50 12.38 -18.91
C MET A 1 -13.00 12.28 -18.80
N SER A 2 -12.32 13.30 -18.28
CA SER A 2 -10.89 13.21 -17.98
C SER A 2 -10.74 12.20 -16.86
N SER A 3 -10.10 11.06 -17.15
CA SER A 3 -9.81 10.06 -16.14
C SER A 3 -8.68 10.60 -15.27
N HIS A 4 -8.99 11.02 -14.05
CA HIS A 4 -7.98 11.39 -13.07
C HIS A 4 -7.28 10.10 -12.62
N THR A 5 -5.96 10.05 -12.71
CA THR A 5 -5.17 8.92 -12.20
C THR A 5 -4.93 9.17 -10.72
N PRO A 6 -5.56 8.43 -9.79
CA PRO A 6 -5.30 8.60 -8.37
C PRO A 6 -3.86 8.20 -8.05
N LEU A 7 -3.35 8.67 -6.92
CA LEU A 7 -2.00 8.35 -6.44
C LEU A 7 -1.97 8.11 -4.93
N LEU A 8 -0.95 7.38 -4.49
CA LEU A 8 -0.56 7.27 -3.09
C LEU A 8 0.59 8.24 -2.81
N ARG A 9 0.44 9.04 -1.76
CA ARG A 9 1.49 9.93 -1.25
C ARG A 9 1.88 9.49 0.18
N PRO A 10 3.17 9.30 0.50
CA PRO A 10 3.60 8.96 1.84
C PRO A 10 3.56 10.22 2.72
N LEU A 11 2.96 10.11 3.90
CA LEU A 11 2.86 11.22 4.87
C LEU A 11 3.93 11.16 5.95
N THR A 12 4.77 10.13 5.95
CA THR A 12 5.86 9.94 6.92
C THR A 12 7.15 9.53 6.21
N ASP A 13 8.29 9.79 6.84
CA ASP A 13 9.60 9.41 6.27
C ASP A 13 9.73 7.90 6.10
N ARG A 14 9.16 7.11 7.02
CA ARG A 14 9.15 5.65 6.92
C ARG A 14 8.27 5.16 5.78
N ALA A 15 7.09 5.76 5.55
CA ALA A 15 6.28 5.46 4.37
C ALA A 15 7.00 5.84 3.06
N ARG A 16 7.67 6.99 3.03
CA ARG A 16 8.45 7.44 1.85
C ARG A 16 9.59 6.48 1.54
N GLN A 17 10.35 6.07 2.56
CA GLN A 17 11.42 5.09 2.42
C GLN A 17 10.86 3.72 1.99
N ALA A 18 9.74 3.28 2.57
CA ALA A 18 9.10 2.02 2.21
C ALA A 18 8.63 2.00 0.74
N MET A 19 8.12 3.13 0.24
CA MET A 19 7.65 3.30 -1.14
C MET A 19 8.77 3.67 -2.13
N GLN A 20 9.91 4.14 -1.63
CA GLN A 20 11.08 4.60 -2.38
C GLN A 20 10.77 5.74 -3.38
N ARG A 21 9.67 6.48 -3.15
CA ARG A 21 9.18 7.58 -4.00
C ARG A 21 8.39 8.57 -3.16
N ASP A 22 8.27 9.81 -3.64
CA ASP A 22 7.42 10.83 -3.03
C ASP A 22 5.94 10.69 -3.41
N GLU A 23 5.64 10.12 -4.57
CA GLU A 23 4.27 9.82 -5.01
C GLU A 23 4.27 8.58 -5.90
N ARG A 24 3.16 7.84 -5.88
CA ARG A 24 2.97 6.63 -6.69
C ARG A 24 1.60 6.65 -7.35
N PRO A 25 1.53 6.91 -8.67
CA PRO A 25 0.29 6.79 -9.42
C PRO A 25 -0.26 5.36 -9.40
N ILE A 26 -1.57 5.25 -9.25
CA ILE A 26 -2.34 4.02 -9.39
C ILE A 26 -2.77 3.92 -10.86
N THR A 27 -1.91 3.29 -11.66
CA THR A 27 -2.04 3.29 -13.13
C THR A 27 -3.08 2.31 -13.67
N HIS A 28 -3.54 1.38 -12.85
CA HIS A 28 -4.57 0.39 -13.18
C HIS A 28 -5.24 -0.11 -11.91
N LEU A 29 -6.41 -0.73 -12.07
CA LEU A 29 -7.16 -1.38 -11.00
C LEU A 29 -7.47 -2.83 -11.41
N PRO A 30 -7.54 -3.77 -10.45
CA PRO A 30 -7.21 -3.62 -9.03
C PRO A 30 -5.73 -3.27 -8.81
N TYR A 31 -5.43 -2.42 -7.82
CA TYR A 31 -4.06 -2.04 -7.46
C TYR A 31 -3.67 -2.68 -6.14
N ARG A 32 -2.77 -3.67 -6.20
CA ARG A 32 -2.42 -4.54 -5.09
C ARG A 32 -1.17 -4.04 -4.38
N VAL A 33 -1.22 -3.98 -3.06
CA VAL A 33 -0.12 -3.53 -2.22
C VAL A 33 0.25 -4.61 -1.20
N GLY A 34 1.55 -4.81 -1.00
CA GLY A 34 2.05 -5.74 0.00
C GLY A 34 3.53 -5.54 0.29
N ARG A 35 4.09 -6.40 1.13
CA ARG A 35 5.47 -6.31 1.61
C ARG A 35 6.46 -6.86 0.59
N GLU A 36 7.55 -6.14 0.36
CA GLU A 36 8.74 -6.66 -0.33
C GLU A 36 9.38 -7.79 0.49
N ARG A 37 9.63 -8.94 -0.16
CA ARG A 37 10.16 -10.14 0.51
C ARG A 37 11.68 -10.15 0.60
N ARG A 38 12.40 -9.34 -0.19
CA ARG A 38 13.85 -9.55 -0.39
C ARG A 38 14.61 -8.24 -0.46
N VAL A 39 14.72 -7.55 0.68
CA VAL A 39 15.69 -6.48 0.83
C VAL A 39 16.85 -6.99 1.66
N VAL A 40 18.04 -7.05 1.07
CA VAL A 40 19.28 -7.25 1.81
C VAL A 40 19.93 -5.90 1.96
N LEU A 41 20.29 -5.55 3.20
CA LEU A 41 21.12 -4.39 3.47
C LEU A 41 22.55 -4.74 3.04
N ILE A 42 23.00 -4.20 1.91
CA ILE A 42 24.37 -4.35 1.42
C ILE A 42 25.01 -2.96 1.46
N ALA A 43 26.07 -2.80 2.25
CA ALA A 43 26.83 -1.54 2.38
C ALA A 43 25.98 -0.31 2.76
N GLY A 44 24.90 -0.49 3.53
CA GLY A 44 24.01 0.60 3.94
C GLY A 44 22.92 0.94 2.92
N GLU A 45 22.90 0.27 1.77
CA GLU A 45 21.86 0.40 0.76
C GLU A 45 20.96 -0.84 0.76
N TYR A 46 19.67 -0.60 0.64
CA TYR A 46 18.65 -1.63 0.52
C TYR A 46 18.67 -2.16 -0.92
N GLN A 47 19.28 -3.32 -1.13
CA GLN A 47 19.32 -3.98 -2.44
C GLN A 47 18.29 -5.10 -2.50
N SER A 48 17.54 -5.16 -3.59
CA SER A 48 16.67 -6.30 -3.88
C SER A 48 17.52 -7.56 -4.05
N ALA A 49 17.43 -8.52 -3.13
CA ALA A 49 18.13 -9.79 -3.24
C ALA A 49 17.53 -10.62 -4.38
N GLU A 50 18.29 -10.71 -5.46
CA GLU A 50 18.02 -11.47 -6.67
C GLU A 50 16.70 -11.15 -7.38
N ARG A 51 16.86 -10.69 -8.63
CA ARG A 51 15.85 -10.76 -9.68
C ARG A 51 15.12 -12.09 -9.52
N ARG A 52 13.79 -12.03 -9.46
CA ARG A 52 12.92 -13.21 -9.51
C ARG A 52 13.57 -14.26 -10.41
N SER A 53 13.70 -15.51 -9.94
CA SER A 53 13.66 -16.62 -10.89
C SER A 53 12.41 -16.34 -11.74
N SER A 54 12.58 -16.25 -13.06
CA SER A 54 11.63 -15.66 -14.01
C SER A 54 10.23 -16.32 -14.07
N ASP A 55 9.88 -17.16 -13.11
CA ASP A 55 8.70 -18.04 -13.07
C ASP A 55 7.59 -17.58 -12.11
N GLU A 56 7.87 -16.74 -11.10
CA GLU A 56 6.83 -16.28 -10.17
C GLU A 56 6.19 -14.96 -10.62
N SER A 57 4.90 -15.01 -10.94
CA SER A 57 4.11 -13.83 -11.30
C SER A 57 4.04 -12.83 -10.13
N PRO A 58 4.11 -11.51 -10.38
CA PRO A 58 3.92 -10.50 -9.33
C PRO A 58 2.56 -10.67 -8.64
N THR A 59 2.54 -10.71 -7.31
CA THR A 59 1.30 -10.74 -6.52
C THR A 59 0.79 -9.34 -6.18
N ASN A 60 1.69 -8.33 -6.21
CA ASN A 60 1.40 -6.91 -5.96
C ASN A 60 1.93 -6.00 -7.07
N ASP A 61 1.35 -4.80 -7.14
CA ASP A 61 1.76 -3.68 -8.00
C ASP A 61 2.68 -2.70 -7.28
N LEU A 62 2.54 -2.61 -5.96
CA LEU A 62 3.43 -1.90 -5.06
C LEU A 62 3.94 -2.86 -3.96
N TYR A 63 5.25 -2.95 -3.84
CA TYR A 63 5.93 -3.65 -2.75
C TYR A 63 6.55 -2.63 -1.81
N LEU A 64 6.06 -2.58 -0.57
CA LEU A 64 6.56 -1.71 0.50
C LEU A 64 7.73 -2.39 1.22
N LEU A 65 8.82 -1.66 1.43
CA LEU A 65 9.91 -2.11 2.30
C LEU A 65 9.50 -1.96 3.76
N ASP A 66 9.21 -3.08 4.43
CA ASP A 66 8.90 -3.07 5.86
C ASP A 66 10.19 -3.25 6.68
N MET A 67 10.75 -2.12 7.12
CA MET A 67 12.06 -2.01 7.76
C MET A 67 11.97 -1.87 9.29
N GLY A 68 10.81 -2.14 9.88
CA GLY A 68 10.60 -2.10 11.32
C GLY A 68 11.08 -3.37 12.02
N GLU A 69 11.33 -3.30 13.34
CA GLU A 69 11.63 -4.48 14.16
C GLU A 69 10.44 -5.46 14.20
N LYS A 70 9.22 -4.93 14.05
CA LYS A 70 7.98 -5.69 13.90
C LYS A 70 7.44 -5.51 12.50
N LEU A 71 6.97 -6.61 11.91
CA LEU A 71 6.32 -6.61 10.61
C LEU A 71 4.92 -6.00 10.74
N ASN A 72 4.68 -4.89 10.06
CA ASN A 72 3.38 -4.25 9.93
C ASN A 72 2.71 -4.59 8.59
N VAL A 73 3.51 -4.89 7.57
CA VAL A 73 3.03 -5.14 6.21
C VAL A 73 3.04 -6.64 5.91
N SER A 74 1.90 -7.12 5.44
CA SER A 74 1.71 -8.50 4.97
C SER A 74 2.20 -8.61 3.54
N ARG A 75 2.58 -9.82 3.12
CA ARG A 75 3.03 -10.09 1.74
C ARG A 75 2.01 -9.66 0.70
N GLU A 76 0.74 -9.87 1.01
CA GLU A 76 -0.43 -9.42 0.27
C GLU A 76 -1.30 -8.74 1.31
N HIS A 77 -1.32 -7.41 1.34
CA HIS A 77 -1.87 -6.68 2.49
C HIS A 77 -3.22 -6.06 2.16
N PHE A 78 -3.28 -5.22 1.13
CA PHE A 78 -4.53 -4.63 0.68
C PHE A 78 -4.57 -4.49 -0.85
N THR A 79 -5.78 -4.26 -1.38
CA THR A 79 -6.03 -3.88 -2.76
C THR A 79 -6.84 -2.60 -2.78
N ILE A 80 -6.58 -1.72 -3.75
CA ILE A 80 -7.48 -0.62 -4.10
C ILE A 80 -8.25 -1.00 -5.37
N GLU A 81 -9.56 -0.84 -5.33
CA GLU A 81 -10.48 -1.15 -6.43
C GLU A 81 -11.48 0.00 -6.65
N GLN A 82 -12.22 -0.08 -7.76
CA GLN A 82 -13.40 0.74 -7.98
C GLN A 82 -14.65 -0.05 -7.59
N ASP A 83 -15.55 0.57 -6.84
CA ASP A 83 -16.86 0.00 -6.55
C ASP A 83 -17.81 0.13 -7.76
N LYS A 84 -19.00 -0.45 -7.65
CA LYS A 84 -20.02 -0.43 -8.71
C LYS A 84 -20.56 0.97 -9.03
N SER A 85 -20.37 1.94 -8.15
CA SER A 85 -20.77 3.34 -8.31
C SER A 85 -19.67 4.20 -8.94
N GLY A 86 -18.46 3.66 -9.10
CA GLY A 86 -17.28 4.37 -9.60
C GLY A 86 -16.46 5.04 -8.51
N GLY A 87 -16.81 4.86 -7.23
CA GLY A 87 -16.00 5.26 -6.08
C GLY A 87 -14.81 4.32 -5.89
N TYR A 88 -13.83 4.73 -5.06
CA TYR A 88 -12.69 3.89 -4.72
C TYR A 88 -12.93 3.19 -3.39
N ILE A 89 -12.46 1.96 -3.27
CA ILE A 89 -12.49 1.18 -2.04
C ILE A 89 -11.13 0.56 -1.76
N LEU A 90 -10.75 0.48 -0.49
CA LEU A 90 -9.63 -0.32 -0.01
C LEU A 90 -10.20 -1.63 0.52
N ILE A 91 -9.60 -2.75 0.11
CA ILE A 91 -9.94 -4.09 0.56
C ILE A 91 -8.72 -4.69 1.25
N ASP A 92 -8.80 -4.97 2.56
CA ASP A 92 -7.80 -5.74 3.29
C ASP A 92 -7.86 -7.20 2.83
N ARG A 93 -6.70 -7.76 2.46
CA ARG A 93 -6.57 -9.07 1.82
C ARG A 93 -6.34 -10.20 2.84
N GLY A 94 -6.85 -10.05 4.06
CA GLY A 94 -6.56 -10.95 5.18
C GLY A 94 -5.17 -10.68 5.73
N SER A 95 -4.84 -9.41 5.96
CA SER A 95 -3.55 -9.07 6.54
C SER A 95 -3.51 -9.42 8.04
N ALA A 96 -2.31 -9.58 8.59
CA ALA A 96 -2.16 -9.95 9.99
C ALA A 96 -2.49 -8.77 10.93
N CYS A 97 -2.06 -7.56 10.55
CA CYS A 97 -2.20 -6.36 11.37
C CYS A 97 -3.37 -5.45 10.98
N GLY A 98 -4.03 -5.72 9.85
CA GLY A 98 -5.06 -4.86 9.28
C GLY A 98 -4.49 -3.59 8.68
N THR A 99 -5.39 -2.76 8.15
CA THR A 99 -5.13 -1.39 7.69
C THR A 99 -6.07 -0.45 8.45
N ILE A 100 -5.68 0.80 8.70
CA ILE A 100 -6.59 1.82 9.25
C ILE A 100 -6.83 2.88 8.15
N VAL A 101 -8.09 3.12 7.81
CA VAL A 101 -8.51 4.13 6.83
C VAL A 101 -9.31 5.21 7.54
N ASP A 102 -8.85 6.46 7.52
CA ASP A 102 -9.51 7.60 8.19
C ASP A 102 -9.93 7.30 9.64
N ASP A 103 -9.00 6.72 10.41
CA ASP A 103 -9.15 6.25 11.80
C ASP A 103 -10.01 4.98 12.01
N GLU A 104 -10.62 4.43 10.95
CA GLU A 104 -11.41 3.20 11.02
C GLU A 104 -10.56 1.95 10.68
N PRO A 105 -10.54 0.92 11.54
CA PRO A 105 -9.81 -0.32 11.27
C PRO A 105 -10.50 -1.15 10.18
N VAL A 106 -9.70 -1.67 9.25
CA VAL A 106 -10.09 -2.49 8.10
C VAL A 106 -9.30 -3.79 8.14
N GLY A 107 -10.00 -4.89 8.38
CA GLY A 107 -9.41 -6.22 8.45
C GLY A 107 -8.47 -6.44 9.64
N GLY A 108 -7.41 -7.22 9.42
CA GLY A 108 -6.57 -7.74 10.50
C GLY A 108 -7.06 -9.10 11.02
N HIS A 109 -6.17 -9.81 11.71
CA HIS A 109 -6.43 -11.16 12.22
C HIS A 109 -6.96 -12.12 11.15
N ASP A 110 -6.51 -11.96 9.90
CA ASP A 110 -6.91 -12.75 8.74
C ASP A 110 -8.41 -12.66 8.37
N ASN A 111 -9.15 -11.67 8.90
CA ASN A 111 -10.59 -11.53 8.67
C ASN A 111 -10.94 -10.79 7.35
N GLY A 112 -10.00 -9.99 6.81
CA GLY A 112 -10.27 -9.10 5.68
C GLY A 112 -11.27 -7.99 6.03
N GLY A 113 -11.62 -7.16 5.05
CA GLY A 113 -12.56 -6.06 5.25
C GLY A 113 -12.44 -5.01 4.14
N GLU A 114 -13.38 -4.07 4.09
CA GLU A 114 -13.34 -3.00 3.11
C GLU A 114 -13.72 -1.64 3.71
N ALA A 115 -13.16 -0.57 3.16
CA ALA A 115 -13.52 0.80 3.49
C ALA A 115 -13.50 1.69 2.25
N PRO A 116 -14.38 2.70 2.16
CA PRO A 116 -14.36 3.66 1.08
C PRO A 116 -13.09 4.52 1.13
N LEU A 117 -12.55 4.85 -0.04
CA LEU A 117 -11.48 5.83 -0.22
C LEU A 117 -12.02 7.07 -0.93
N ARG A 118 -11.72 8.24 -0.35
CA ARG A 118 -12.03 9.55 -0.91
C ARG A 118 -10.73 10.31 -1.13
N ASP A 119 -10.78 11.35 -1.95
CA ASP A 119 -9.65 12.27 -2.03
C ASP A 119 -9.28 12.79 -0.63
N GLY A 120 -8.00 12.70 -0.27
CA GLY A 120 -7.47 13.03 1.05
C GLY A 120 -7.57 11.92 2.10
N SER A 121 -8.18 10.76 1.79
CA SER A 121 -8.25 9.65 2.75
C SER A 121 -6.86 9.20 3.18
N THR A 122 -6.70 8.99 4.48
CA THR A 122 -5.47 8.50 5.09
C THR A 122 -5.48 6.98 5.20
N ILE A 123 -4.35 6.34 4.91
CA ILE A 123 -4.19 4.89 4.92
C ILE A 123 -2.95 4.56 5.77
N ARG A 124 -3.16 4.01 6.97
CA ARG A 124 -2.09 3.46 7.80
C ARG A 124 -2.03 1.95 7.64
N VAL A 125 -0.92 1.45 7.11
CA VAL A 125 -0.72 0.01 6.84
C VAL A 125 -0.23 -0.67 8.11
N GLY A 126 -1.01 -1.59 8.69
CA GLY A 126 -0.75 -2.19 9.99
C GLY A 126 -1.51 -1.51 11.13
N THR A 127 -0.95 -1.59 12.35
CA THR A 127 -1.61 -1.07 13.56
C THR A 127 -1.54 0.47 13.68
N SER A 128 -2.22 1.04 14.68
CA SER A 128 -2.17 2.48 14.99
C SER A 128 -0.76 3.04 15.25
N THR A 129 0.16 2.18 15.67
CA THR A 129 1.58 2.53 15.89
C THR A 129 2.45 2.33 14.66
N SER A 130 1.92 1.77 13.58
CA SER A 130 2.66 1.52 12.35
C SER A 130 3.15 2.83 11.75
N PRO A 131 4.42 2.93 11.34
CA PRO A 131 4.95 4.17 10.78
C PRO A 131 4.60 4.35 9.29
N TYR A 132 3.84 3.44 8.66
CA TYR A 132 3.53 3.49 7.24
C TYR A 132 2.19 4.16 6.98
N LEU A 133 2.19 5.50 6.97
CA LEU A 133 1.03 6.33 6.67
C LEU A 133 1.11 6.93 5.26
N PHE A 134 0.03 6.76 4.50
CA PHE A 134 -0.16 7.30 3.16
C PHE A 134 -1.44 8.13 3.07
N GLU A 135 -1.53 8.95 2.04
CA GLU A 135 -2.71 9.69 1.62
C GLU A 135 -3.10 9.19 0.22
N PHE A 136 -4.38 8.94 0.01
CA PHE A 136 -4.97 8.69 -1.29
C PHE A 136 -5.41 10.02 -1.90
N VAL A 137 -4.91 10.34 -3.09
CA VAL A 137 -5.12 11.65 -3.72
C VAL A 137 -5.70 11.46 -5.11
N ILE A 138 -6.75 12.22 -5.42
CA ILE A 138 -7.32 12.37 -6.75
C ILE A 138 -6.94 13.77 -7.25
N PRO A 139 -5.90 13.91 -8.08
CA PRO A 139 -5.43 15.23 -8.50
C PRO A 139 -6.48 15.98 -9.34
N GLU A 140 -6.70 17.25 -9.01
CA GLU A 140 -7.51 18.19 -9.80
C GLU A 140 -6.98 18.29 -11.25
N PRO A 141 -7.85 18.57 -12.23
CA PRO A 141 -7.41 18.79 -13.61
C PRO A 141 -6.54 20.04 -13.67
N SER A 142 -5.36 19.91 -14.30
CA SER A 142 -4.54 21.05 -14.73
C SER A 142 -5.09 21.65 -16.01
#